data_AF-A0AAX3P9N1-F1
#
_entry.id   AF-A0AAX3P9N1-F1
#
_cell.length_a   1.000
_cell.length_b   1.000
_cell.length_c   1.000
_cell.angle_alpha   90.00
_cell.angle_beta   90.00
_cell.angle_gamma   90.00
#
_symmetry.space_group_name_H-M   'P 1'
#
loop_
_entity.id
_entity.type
_entity.pdbx_description
1 polymer ?
#
loop_
_entity_poly.entity_id
_entity_poly.type
_entity_poly.pdbx_seq_one_letter_code
_entity_poly.pdbx_strand_id
1 'polypeptide(L)'
;MVIMSHSLDTTLGPMAPFVCQLLTELEALAIHPATIEVDHLCYRAATLPEYQALKAQLASHGDLLVEGMIGGRPIATYRLHQPVLHADGIVPCIELAAPKPGRSHQAGLEHIELVVPSLEALLAAHPEVSFKTGNLRDERNPDVAVMLASGQIKFHLRTLAEVIEEELVSGAVVPVPAGYYDQA
;
A
#
# COMPACT_ATOMS: atom_id res chain seq x y z
N MET A 1 -10.67 20.18 -10.30
CA MET A 1 -10.70 19.38 -9.07
C MET A 1 -9.55 19.86 -8.19
N VAL A 2 -9.83 20.34 -6.97
CA VAL A 2 -8.78 20.85 -6.08
C VAL A 2 -8.11 19.65 -5.42
N ILE A 3 -6.85 19.37 -5.77
CA ILE A 3 -6.06 18.40 -5.04
C ILE A 3 -5.65 19.08 -3.72
N MET A 4 -6.10 18.51 -2.60
CA MET A 4 -5.76 19.00 -1.26
C MET A 4 -4.36 18.47 -0.89
N SER A 5 -3.47 19.36 -0.46
CA SER A 5 -2.16 18.97 0.06
C SER A 5 -2.30 18.30 1.42
N HIS A 6 -1.66 17.16 1.61
CA HIS A 6 -1.57 16.49 2.92
C HIS A 6 -0.37 17.02 3.71
N SER A 7 -0.45 17.05 5.05
CA SER A 7 0.67 17.50 5.89
C SER A 7 1.95 16.65 5.76
N LEU A 8 1.81 15.45 5.20
CA LEU A 8 2.91 14.51 4.97
C LEU A 8 3.54 14.66 3.58
N ASP A 9 2.97 15.47 2.69
CA ASP A 9 3.41 15.55 1.29
C ASP A 9 4.86 16.06 1.17
N THR A 10 5.32 16.90 2.11
CA THR A 10 6.71 17.38 2.15
C THR A 10 7.72 16.29 2.49
N THR A 11 7.27 15.22 3.17
CA THR A 11 8.13 14.11 3.59
C THR A 11 8.00 12.92 2.65
N LEU A 12 6.77 12.53 2.33
CA LEU A 12 6.46 11.30 1.60
C LEU A 12 6.30 11.54 0.08
N GLY A 13 6.39 12.79 -0.35
CA GLY A 13 6.00 13.20 -1.69
C GLY A 13 4.49 13.40 -1.80
N PRO A 14 4.03 13.96 -2.93
CA PRO A 14 2.63 14.37 -3.10
C PRO A 14 1.71 13.14 -3.24
N MET A 15 1.04 12.75 -2.15
CA MET A 15 0.27 11.51 -2.09
C MET A 15 -0.99 11.56 -2.96
N ALA A 16 -1.79 12.62 -2.84
CA ALA A 16 -3.02 12.74 -3.62
C ALA A 16 -2.75 12.81 -5.14
N PRO A 17 -1.77 13.60 -5.63
CA PRO A 17 -1.34 13.54 -7.03
C PRO A 17 -0.89 12.16 -7.49
N PHE A 18 -0.12 11.43 -6.66
CA PHE A 18 0.31 10.07 -6.98
C PHE A 18 -0.88 9.11 -7.16
N VAL A 19 -1.82 9.12 -6.21
CA VAL A 19 -3.07 8.32 -6.31
C VAL A 19 -3.84 8.68 -7.57
N CYS A 20 -4.07 9.98 -7.83
CA CYS A 20 -4.80 10.43 -9.03
C CYS A 20 -4.11 10.00 -10.33
N GLN A 21 -2.77 10.03 -10.37
CA GLN A 21 -2.00 9.63 -11.54
C GLN A 21 -2.17 8.13 -11.82
N LEU A 22 -2.09 7.27 -10.79
CA LEU A 22 -2.31 5.83 -10.95
C LEU A 22 -3.74 5.52 -11.39
N LEU A 23 -4.75 6.19 -10.83
CA LEU A 23 -6.15 6.02 -11.26
C LEU A 23 -6.37 6.49 -12.71
N THR A 24 -5.68 7.53 -13.16
CA THR A 24 -5.71 7.97 -14.56
C THR A 24 -5.08 6.92 -15.50
N GLU A 25 -3.96 6.32 -15.09
CA GLU A 25 -3.31 5.25 -15.83
C GLU A 25 -4.15 3.96 -15.85
N LEU A 26 -4.90 3.68 -14.78
CA LEU A 26 -5.86 2.58 -14.71
C LEU A 26 -7.01 2.76 -15.72
N GLU A 27 -7.59 3.96 -15.76
CA GLU A 27 -8.63 4.33 -16.71
C GLU A 27 -8.14 4.19 -18.16
N ALA A 28 -6.89 4.57 -18.45
CA ALA A 28 -6.29 4.41 -19.77
C ALA A 28 -6.12 2.93 -20.19
N LEU A 29 -6.09 2.00 -19.24
CA LEU A 29 -6.12 0.56 -19.50
C LEU A 29 -7.54 -0.01 -19.63
N ALA A 30 -8.57 0.84 -19.57
CA ALA A 30 -9.99 0.46 -19.58
C ALA A 30 -10.36 -0.54 -18.45
N ILE A 31 -9.68 -0.44 -17.31
CA ILE A 31 -9.99 -1.22 -16.11
C ILE A 31 -10.93 -0.36 -15.25
N HIS A 32 -12.21 -0.75 -15.21
CA HIS A 32 -13.25 0.01 -14.49
C HIS A 32 -13.89 -0.86 -13.40
N PRO A 33 -13.30 -0.92 -12.19
CA PRO A 33 -13.98 -1.48 -11.04
C PRO A 33 -15.33 -0.77 -10.81
N ALA A 34 -16.33 -1.51 -10.33
CA ALA A 34 -17.67 -0.94 -10.07
C ALA A 34 -17.63 0.22 -9.05
N THR A 35 -16.68 0.17 -8.12
CA THR A 35 -16.37 1.21 -7.15
C THR A 35 -14.86 1.37 -7.05
N ILE A 36 -14.39 2.61 -7.00
CA ILE A 36 -12.98 2.92 -6.72
C ILE A 36 -12.84 3.13 -5.21
N GLU A 37 -12.46 2.08 -4.50
CA GLU A 37 -12.12 2.12 -3.08
C GLU A 37 -10.61 1.90 -2.94
N VAL A 38 -9.86 3.00 -2.76
CA VAL A 38 -8.42 2.92 -2.51
C VAL A 38 -8.21 2.66 -1.03
N ASP A 39 -7.84 1.43 -0.69
CA ASP A 39 -7.70 0.98 0.69
C ASP A 39 -6.46 1.58 1.37
N HIS A 40 -5.32 1.48 0.70
CA HIS A 40 -4.08 2.05 1.20
C HIS A 40 -3.13 2.45 0.08
N LEU A 41 -2.19 3.32 0.43
CA LEU A 41 -1.02 3.66 -0.39
C LEU A 41 0.25 3.16 0.30
N CYS A 42 1.28 2.83 -0.47
CA CYS A 42 2.53 2.32 0.07
C CYS A 42 3.69 3.26 -0.26
N TYR A 43 4.43 3.62 0.78
CA TYR A 43 5.74 4.25 0.67
C TYR A 43 6.84 3.23 0.99
N ARG A 44 7.87 3.17 0.15
CA ARG A 44 9.04 2.34 0.40
C ARG A 44 10.22 3.22 0.76
N ALA A 45 10.84 2.94 1.91
CA ALA A 45 12.11 3.55 2.28
C ALA A 45 13.27 2.90 1.51
N ALA A 46 14.29 3.68 1.18
CA ALA A 46 15.54 3.22 0.60
C ALA A 46 16.49 2.63 1.64
N THR A 47 16.43 3.09 2.90
CA THR A 47 17.32 2.65 3.98
C THR A 47 16.57 2.34 5.28
N LEU A 48 17.17 1.55 6.16
CA LEU A 48 16.60 1.28 7.49
C LEU A 48 16.56 2.54 8.38
N PRO A 49 17.58 3.41 8.42
CA PRO A 49 17.48 4.69 9.15
C PRO A 49 16.33 5.58 8.65
N GLU A 50 16.13 5.67 7.34
CA GLU A 50 14.99 6.39 6.77
C GLU A 50 13.66 5.75 7.18
N TYR A 51 13.54 4.42 7.10
CA TYR A 51 12.34 3.71 7.57
C TYR A 51 12.02 4.06 9.03
N GLN A 52 13.00 4.04 9.93
CA GLN A 52 12.79 4.38 11.33
C GLN A 52 12.39 5.84 11.54
N ALA A 53 13.01 6.77 10.80
CA ALA A 53 12.66 8.19 10.85
C ALA A 53 11.22 8.44 10.37
N LEU A 54 10.84 7.84 9.24
CA LEU A 54 9.49 7.94 8.69
C LEU A 54 8.45 7.29 9.60
N LYS A 55 8.79 6.16 10.25
CA LYS A 55 7.93 5.51 11.24
C LYS A 55 7.64 6.43 12.42
N ALA A 56 8.66 7.10 12.95
CA ALA A 56 8.49 8.08 14.03
C ALA A 56 7.62 9.27 13.61
N GLN A 57 7.78 9.74 12.36
CA GLN A 57 6.94 10.81 11.83
C GLN A 57 5.48 10.35 11.67
N LEU A 58 5.24 9.19 11.05
CA LEU A 58 3.91 8.63 10.83
C LEU A 58 3.14 8.39 12.14
N ALA A 59 3.83 8.00 13.21
CA ALA A 59 3.21 7.84 14.54
C ALA A 59 2.60 9.14 15.10
N SER A 60 2.97 10.31 14.55
CA SER A 60 2.38 11.61 14.93
C SER A 60 1.17 11.99 14.04
N HIS A 61 0.91 11.24 12.97
CA HIS A 61 -0.12 11.53 11.97
C HIS A 61 -1.12 10.38 11.76
N GLY A 62 -0.96 9.28 12.51
CA GLY A 62 -1.83 8.12 12.41
C GLY A 62 -1.63 7.13 13.54
N ASP A 63 -2.59 6.22 13.66
CA ASP A 63 -2.55 5.12 14.61
C ASP A 63 -1.88 3.91 13.94
N LEU A 64 -0.84 3.36 14.57
CA LEU A 64 -0.19 2.15 14.11
C LEU A 64 -1.19 0.98 14.23
N LEU A 65 -1.51 0.35 13.11
CA LEU A 65 -2.34 -0.86 13.08
C LEU A 65 -1.48 -2.10 13.34
N VAL A 66 -0.35 -2.21 12.64
CA VAL A 66 0.61 -3.29 12.82
C VAL A 66 1.99 -2.86 12.36
N GLU A 67 3.03 -3.42 12.99
CA GLU A 67 4.35 -3.52 12.39
C GLU A 67 4.78 -4.99 12.42
N GLY A 68 4.99 -5.58 11.24
CA GLY A 68 5.26 -7.01 11.09
C GLY A 68 6.31 -7.32 10.06
N MET A 69 6.86 -8.54 10.12
CA MET A 69 7.80 -9.06 9.12
C MET A 69 7.03 -9.61 7.92
N ILE A 70 7.21 -8.97 6.77
CA ILE A 70 6.60 -9.37 5.50
C ILE A 70 7.70 -9.47 4.45
N GLY A 71 7.86 -10.65 3.83
CA GLY A 71 8.88 -10.86 2.79
C GLY A 71 10.33 -10.58 3.25
N GLY A 72 10.62 -10.82 4.54
CA GLY A 72 11.94 -10.65 5.14
C GLY A 72 12.29 -9.24 5.61
N ARG A 73 11.31 -8.33 5.69
CA ARG A 73 11.53 -6.95 6.15
C ARG A 73 10.34 -6.42 6.97
N PRO A 74 10.55 -5.44 7.85
CA PRO A 74 9.47 -4.71 8.51
C PRO A 74 8.60 -3.96 7.50
N ILE A 75 7.30 -4.08 7.67
CA ILE A 75 6.30 -3.21 7.06
C ILE A 75 5.40 -2.73 8.20
N ALA A 76 5.20 -1.43 8.27
CA ALA A 76 4.33 -0.79 9.26
C ALA A 76 3.12 -0.19 8.54
N THR A 77 1.92 -0.45 9.06
CA THR A 77 0.67 0.08 8.50
C THR A 77 0.04 1.03 9.50
N TYR A 78 -0.25 2.24 9.04
CA TYR A 78 -0.88 3.28 9.84
C TYR A 78 -2.25 3.64 9.29
N ARG A 79 -3.25 3.74 10.16
CA ARG A 79 -4.50 4.46 9.86
C ARG A 79 -4.26 5.93 10.08
N LEU A 80 -4.41 6.74 9.04
CA LEU A 80 -4.13 8.17 9.09
C LEU A 80 -5.23 8.89 9.90
N HIS A 81 -4.83 9.85 10.74
CA HIS A 81 -5.77 10.74 11.44
C HIS A 81 -6.50 11.67 10.47
N GLN A 82 -5.82 12.07 9.40
CA GLN A 82 -6.39 12.74 8.24
C GLN A 82 -6.16 11.86 7.01
N PRO A 83 -7.20 11.34 6.36
CA PRO A 83 -6.99 10.50 5.18
C PRO A 83 -6.49 11.34 4.00
N VAL A 84 -5.82 10.69 3.04
CA VAL A 84 -5.44 11.35 1.79
C VAL A 84 -6.69 11.52 0.94
N LEU A 85 -7.05 12.75 0.62
CA LEU A 85 -8.21 13.03 -0.23
C LEU A 85 -7.79 12.98 -1.71
N HIS A 86 -8.47 12.17 -2.53
CA HIS A 86 -8.25 12.11 -3.97
C HIS A 86 -9.59 12.19 -4.69
N ALA A 87 -9.71 13.03 -5.72
CA ALA A 87 -10.93 13.19 -6.49
C ALA A 87 -12.22 13.21 -5.65
N ASP A 88 -12.96 12.10 -5.68
CA ASP A 88 -14.24 11.88 -5.00
C ASP A 88 -14.14 10.83 -3.87
N GLY A 89 -12.92 10.45 -3.48
CA GLY A 89 -12.62 9.39 -2.51
C GLY A 89 -11.51 9.75 -1.52
N ILE A 90 -11.18 8.77 -0.68
CA ILE A 90 -10.16 8.89 0.36
C ILE A 90 -9.25 7.67 0.35
N VAL A 91 -8.01 7.85 0.81
CA VAL A 91 -7.12 6.75 1.21
C VAL A 91 -6.92 6.83 2.72
N PRO A 92 -7.49 5.89 3.49
CA PRO A 92 -7.46 5.94 4.96
C PRO A 92 -6.13 5.46 5.55
N CYS A 93 -5.40 4.61 4.85
CA CYS A 93 -4.21 3.93 5.38
C CYS A 93 -2.96 4.18 4.53
N ILE A 94 -1.81 4.16 5.21
CA ILE A 94 -0.50 4.11 4.56
C ILE A 94 0.32 2.94 5.08
N GLU A 95 0.90 2.17 4.16
CA GLU A 95 1.98 1.25 4.44
C GLU A 95 3.34 1.94 4.28
N LEU A 96 4.21 1.75 5.25
CA LEU A 96 5.63 2.06 5.16
C LEU A 96 6.40 0.75 5.09
N ALA A 97 7.10 0.50 3.98
CA ALA A 97 7.90 -0.69 3.78
C ALA A 97 9.40 -0.39 3.93
N ALA A 98 10.10 -1.18 4.76
CA ALA A 98 11.56 -1.15 4.81
C ALA A 98 12.17 -1.61 3.47
N PRO A 99 13.43 -1.24 3.16
CA PRO A 99 14.11 -1.77 1.99
C PRO A 99 14.19 -3.30 2.03
N LYS A 100 14.03 -3.95 0.88
CA LYS A 100 14.13 -5.42 0.81
C LYS A 100 15.60 -5.84 0.92
N PRO A 101 15.95 -6.84 1.75
CA PRO A 101 17.33 -7.30 1.86
C PRO A 101 17.94 -7.68 0.51
N GLY A 102 19.18 -7.25 0.27
CA GLY A 102 19.92 -7.55 -0.97
C GLY A 102 19.43 -6.82 -2.22
N ARG A 103 18.56 -5.81 -2.08
CA ARG A 103 18.08 -5.00 -3.21
C ARG A 103 18.21 -3.51 -2.90
N SER A 104 18.76 -2.77 -3.85
CA SER A 104 18.71 -1.31 -3.82
C SER A 104 17.34 -0.84 -4.30
N HIS A 105 16.70 0.00 -3.50
CA HIS A 105 15.41 0.61 -3.83
C HIS A 105 15.54 2.13 -3.81
N GLN A 106 14.83 2.80 -4.72
CA GLN A 106 14.59 4.23 -4.59
C GLN A 106 13.49 4.43 -3.56
N ALA A 107 13.67 5.43 -2.69
CA ALA A 107 12.65 5.84 -1.75
C ALA A 107 11.50 6.51 -2.49
N GLY A 108 10.27 6.29 -2.03
CA GLY A 108 9.11 6.97 -2.59
C GLY A 108 7.81 6.18 -2.49
N LEU A 109 6.74 6.85 -2.90
CA LEU A 109 5.45 6.23 -3.17
C LEU A 109 5.62 5.19 -4.28
N GLU A 110 5.20 3.95 -4.03
CA GLU A 110 5.32 2.87 -5.01
C GLU A 110 3.98 2.48 -5.61
N HIS A 111 2.99 2.23 -4.77
CA HIS A 111 1.75 1.62 -5.19
C HIS A 111 0.57 2.07 -4.34
N ILE A 112 -0.61 1.82 -4.87
CA ILE A 112 -1.88 1.82 -4.14
C ILE A 112 -2.53 0.45 -4.27
N GLU A 113 -3.42 0.13 -3.34
CA GLU A 113 -4.25 -1.07 -3.43
C GLU A 113 -5.73 -0.71 -3.41
N LEU A 114 -6.49 -1.38 -4.27
CA LEU A 114 -7.93 -1.21 -4.41
C LEU A 114 -8.65 -2.47 -3.93
N VAL A 115 -9.75 -2.28 -3.21
CA VAL A 115 -10.65 -3.39 -2.87
C VAL A 115 -11.58 -3.68 -4.04
N VAL A 116 -11.64 -4.95 -4.44
CA VAL A 116 -12.53 -5.44 -5.50
C VAL A 116 -13.34 -6.64 -5.03
N PRO A 117 -14.57 -6.82 -5.54
CA PRO A 117 -15.43 -7.91 -5.08
C PRO A 117 -14.98 -9.29 -5.58
N SER A 118 -14.17 -9.35 -6.65
CA SER A 118 -13.68 -10.61 -7.21
C SER A 118 -12.45 -10.38 -8.09
N LEU A 119 -11.34 -11.04 -7.77
CA LEU A 119 -10.15 -11.08 -8.62
C LEU A 119 -10.41 -11.88 -9.91
N GLU A 120 -11.19 -12.95 -9.83
CA GLU A 120 -11.54 -13.77 -11.00
C GLU A 120 -12.34 -12.94 -12.02
N ALA A 121 -13.34 -12.19 -11.56
CA ALA A 121 -14.14 -11.33 -12.43
C ALA A 121 -13.27 -10.20 -13.03
N LEU A 122 -12.37 -9.60 -12.24
CA LEU A 122 -11.43 -8.58 -12.71
C LEU A 122 -10.54 -9.12 -13.84
N LEU A 123 -9.94 -10.30 -13.65
CA LEU A 123 -9.09 -10.93 -14.66
C LEU A 123 -9.88 -11.32 -15.91
N ALA A 124 -11.08 -11.89 -15.74
CA ALA A 124 -11.94 -12.30 -16.85
C ALA A 124 -12.47 -11.12 -17.68
N ALA A 125 -12.74 -9.97 -17.04
CA ALA A 125 -13.17 -8.76 -17.72
C ALA A 125 -12.05 -8.09 -18.53
N HIS A 126 -10.78 -8.36 -18.19
CA HIS A 126 -9.61 -7.69 -18.75
C HIS A 126 -8.53 -8.68 -19.24
N PRO A 127 -8.86 -9.60 -20.17
CA PRO A 127 -7.95 -10.66 -20.59
C PRO A 127 -6.70 -10.17 -21.33
N GLU A 128 -6.75 -8.95 -21.88
CA GLU A 128 -5.63 -8.31 -22.60
C GLU A 128 -4.62 -7.64 -21.65
N VAL A 129 -4.95 -7.48 -20.36
CA VAL A 129 -4.09 -6.84 -19.38
C VAL A 129 -3.15 -7.87 -18.76
N SER A 130 -1.85 -7.57 -18.77
CA SER A 130 -0.83 -8.42 -18.13
C SER A 130 -0.78 -8.21 -16.62
N PHE A 131 -1.68 -8.84 -15.89
CA PHE A 131 -1.64 -8.86 -14.42
C PHE A 131 -0.52 -9.77 -13.89
N LYS A 132 0.12 -9.32 -12.81
CA LYS A 132 0.93 -10.16 -11.92
C LYS A 132 0.00 -10.91 -10.99
N THR A 133 -0.03 -12.23 -11.09
CA THR A 133 -0.92 -13.12 -10.32
C THR A 133 -0.18 -13.97 -9.30
N GLY A 134 1.03 -13.56 -8.89
CA GLY A 134 1.89 -14.35 -7.99
C GLY A 134 1.26 -14.63 -6.63
N ASN A 135 0.40 -13.71 -6.15
CA ASN A 135 -0.31 -13.80 -4.87
C ASN A 135 -1.79 -14.18 -5.04
N LEU A 136 -2.24 -14.55 -6.24
CA LEU A 136 -3.66 -14.86 -6.51
C LEU A 136 -4.20 -16.00 -5.66
N ARG A 137 -3.32 -16.89 -5.19
CA ARG A 137 -3.66 -18.06 -4.36
C ARG A 137 -3.26 -17.90 -2.90
N ASP A 138 -2.91 -16.69 -2.46
CA ASP A 138 -2.73 -16.44 -1.04
C ASP A 138 -4.05 -16.74 -0.31
N GLU A 139 -3.98 -17.53 0.75
CA GLU A 139 -5.18 -18.00 1.46
C GLU A 139 -5.76 -16.94 2.39
N ARG A 140 -5.00 -15.87 2.67
CA ARG A 140 -5.36 -14.85 3.65
C ARG A 140 -5.83 -13.56 2.99
N ASN A 141 -5.00 -12.99 2.12
CA ASN A 141 -5.33 -11.78 1.39
C ASN A 141 -4.77 -11.89 -0.03
N PRO A 142 -5.45 -12.63 -0.93
CA PRO A 142 -5.02 -12.75 -2.31
C PRO A 142 -5.06 -11.41 -3.01
N ASP A 143 -4.03 -11.18 -3.82
CA ASP A 143 -3.95 -10.00 -4.67
C ASP A 143 -3.49 -10.32 -6.08
N VAL A 144 -3.88 -9.45 -7.01
CA VAL A 144 -3.26 -9.32 -8.32
C VAL A 144 -2.80 -7.89 -8.52
N ALA A 145 -1.83 -7.67 -9.39
CA ALA A 145 -1.34 -6.32 -9.60
C ALA A 145 -1.03 -6.01 -11.06
N VAL A 146 -1.21 -4.74 -11.44
CA VAL A 146 -0.84 -4.21 -12.74
C VAL A 146 0.30 -3.20 -12.58
N MET A 147 1.32 -3.31 -13.43
CA MET A 147 2.41 -2.35 -13.47
C MET A 147 2.03 -1.20 -14.39
N LEU A 148 2.21 0.01 -13.92
CA LEU A 148 1.93 1.24 -14.65
C LEU A 148 3.21 2.06 -14.81
N ALA A 149 3.15 3.17 -15.55
CA ALA A 149 4.32 4.01 -15.78
C ALA A 149 4.75 4.73 -14.49
N SER A 150 3.78 5.16 -13.69
CA SER A 150 4.02 5.93 -12.47
C SER A 150 4.16 5.06 -11.21
N GLY A 151 3.86 3.76 -11.29
CA GLY A 151 3.90 2.87 -10.12
C GLY A 151 3.19 1.54 -10.36
N GLN A 152 2.51 1.05 -9.34
CA GLN A 152 1.73 -0.18 -9.41
C GLN A 152 0.36 0.02 -8.76
N ILE A 153 -0.65 -0.66 -9.28
CA ILE A 153 -1.92 -0.86 -8.57
C ILE A 153 -2.04 -2.34 -8.25
N LYS A 154 -2.38 -2.66 -7.00
CA LYS A 154 -2.84 -4.00 -6.63
C LYS A 154 -4.32 -4.02 -6.33
N PHE A 155 -4.91 -5.19 -6.45
CA PHE A 155 -6.33 -5.43 -6.22
C PHE A 155 -6.45 -6.62 -5.28
N HIS A 156 -7.20 -6.44 -4.21
CA HIS A 156 -7.40 -7.43 -3.16
C HIS A 156 -8.87 -7.43 -2.74
N LEU A 157 -9.28 -8.41 -1.92
CA LEU A 157 -10.71 -8.68 -1.69
C LEU A 157 -11.30 -7.99 -0.46
N ARG A 158 -10.45 -7.51 0.45
CA ARG A 158 -10.83 -7.00 1.78
C ARG A 158 -9.91 -5.87 2.18
N THR A 159 -10.37 -4.95 3.01
CA THR A 159 -9.51 -3.85 3.47
C THR A 159 -8.31 -4.38 4.25
N LEU A 160 -7.15 -3.74 4.13
CA LEU A 160 -5.95 -4.15 4.87
C LEU A 160 -6.18 -4.03 6.39
N ALA A 161 -6.99 -3.08 6.83
CA ALA A 161 -7.33 -2.91 8.24
C ALA A 161 -8.07 -4.14 8.82
N GLU A 162 -9.03 -4.71 8.08
CA GLU A 162 -9.74 -5.93 8.50
C GLU A 162 -8.81 -7.15 8.51
N VAL A 163 -7.93 -7.27 7.51
CA VAL A 163 -6.93 -8.34 7.45
C VAL A 163 -6.00 -8.26 8.67
N ILE A 164 -5.49 -7.07 8.99
CA ILE A 164 -4.63 -6.85 10.16
C ILE A 164 -5.35 -7.20 11.46
N GLU A 165 -6.60 -6.78 11.63
CA GLU A 165 -7.38 -7.11 12.84
C GLU A 165 -7.51 -8.62 13.02
N GLU A 166 -7.84 -9.35 11.94
CA GLU A 166 -7.91 -10.81 11.95
C GLU A 166 -6.56 -11.47 12.29
N GLU A 167 -5.46 -10.95 11.73
CA GLU A 167 -4.11 -11.44 12.02
C GLU A 167 -3.69 -11.20 13.47
N LEU A 168 -4.06 -10.06 14.05
CA LEU A 168 -3.79 -9.76 15.46
C LEU A 168 -4.58 -10.69 16.37
N VAL A 169 -5.86 -10.92 16.09
CA VAL A 169 -6.73 -11.81 16.87
C VAL A 169 -6.27 -13.27 16.77
N SER A 170 -5.85 -13.71 15.59
CA SER A 170 -5.38 -15.08 15.35
C SER A 170 -3.92 -15.32 15.77
N GLY A 171 -3.16 -14.26 16.07
CA GLY A 171 -1.73 -14.33 16.35
C GLY A 171 -0.87 -14.62 15.10
N ALA A 172 -1.39 -14.34 13.92
CA ALA A 172 -0.74 -14.62 12.64
C ALA A 172 0.27 -13.54 12.20
N VAL A 173 0.30 -12.39 12.88
CA VAL A 173 1.33 -11.36 12.69
C VAL A 173 2.69 -11.92 13.11
N VAL A 174 3.66 -11.89 12.20
CA VAL A 174 5.05 -12.20 12.52
C VAL A 174 5.72 -10.93 13.07
N PRO A 175 6.12 -10.89 14.36
CA PRO A 175 6.69 -9.67 14.94
C PRO A 175 8.07 -9.36 14.35
N VAL A 176 8.43 -8.07 14.34
CA VAL A 176 9.80 -7.64 14.04
C VAL A 176 10.74 -8.18 15.14
N PRO A 177 11.80 -8.96 14.79
CA PRO A 177 12.69 -9.54 15.79
C PRO A 177 13.37 -8.48 16.65
N ALA A 178 13.59 -8.80 17.92
CA ALA A 178 14.46 -8.00 18.78
C ALA A 178 15.86 -7.89 18.13
N GLY A 179 16.36 -6.66 18.06
CA GLY A 179 17.64 -6.35 17.42
C GLY A 179 17.63 -6.31 15.90
N TYR A 180 16.46 -6.38 15.23
CA TYR A 180 16.39 -6.19 13.77
C TYR A 180 17.05 -4.89 13.32
N TYR A 181 16.84 -3.81 14.09
CA TYR A 181 17.38 -2.49 13.77
C TYR A 181 18.81 -2.27 14.26
N ASP A 182 19.42 -3.22 14.97
CA ASP A 182 20.81 -3.10 15.43
C ASP A 182 21.80 -3.26 14.26
N GLN A 183 21.30 -3.68 13.09
CA GLN A 183 22.05 -3.86 11.84
C GLN A 183 22.07 -2.58 10.97
N ALA A 184 21.38 -1.52 11.38
CA ALA A 184 21.21 -0.28 10.62
C ALA A 184 22.34 0.74 10.87
#